data_AF-A0A354YB34-F1
#
_entry.id   AF-A0A354YB34-F1
#
_cell.length_a   1.000
_cell.length_b   1.000
_cell.length_c   1.000
_cell.angle_alpha   90.00
_cell.angle_beta   90.00
_cell.angle_gamma   90.00
#
_symmetry.space_group_name_H-M   'P 1'
#
loop_
_entity.id
_entity.type
_entity.pdbx_description
1 polymer ?
#
loop_
_entity_poly.entity_id
_entity_poly.type
_entity_poly.pdbx_seq_one_letter_code
_entity_poly.pdbx_strand_id
1 'polypeptide(L)'
;MHKHRLQQMQALARVRGLAEQRAELVTQQAAQALRHANDLLQEANDRVDAATRWKAGSAVAAGLRLGLYEQALVSEQVLSVAAESADSTRSRVRQAHEQSREQLLQASRALEVAQRRLQRGTRAAADAMERKQSDDAADLWLSRKLHADR
;
A
#
# COMPACT_ATOMS: atom_id res chain seq x y z
N MET A 1 -3.83 -26.98 -25.05
CA MET A 1 -2.82 -26.19 -24.30
C MET A 1 -3.18 -24.71 -24.07
N HIS A 2 -3.73 -23.97 -25.04
CA HIS A 2 -3.96 -22.52 -24.89
C HIS A 2 -5.01 -22.09 -23.83
N LYS A 3 -6.13 -22.82 -23.67
CA LYS A 3 -7.14 -22.53 -22.64
C LYS A 3 -6.57 -22.57 -21.21
N HIS A 4 -5.69 -23.54 -20.94
CA HIS A 4 -5.10 -23.71 -19.61
C HIS A 4 -4.13 -22.58 -19.26
N ARG A 5 -3.32 -22.12 -20.21
CA ARG A 5 -2.47 -20.93 -20.03
C ARG A 5 -3.30 -19.65 -19.80
N LEU A 6 -4.41 -19.48 -20.51
CA LEU A 6 -5.28 -18.30 -20.34
C LEU A 6 -5.90 -18.26 -18.93
N GLN A 7 -6.37 -19.41 -18.43
CA GLN A 7 -6.91 -19.55 -17.08
C GLN A 7 -5.86 -19.26 -15.99
N GLN A 8 -4.62 -19.76 -16.17
CA GLN A 8 -3.52 -19.46 -15.26
C GLN A 8 -3.19 -17.97 -15.20
N MET A 9 -3.21 -17.27 -16.34
CA MET A 9 -2.96 -15.82 -16.37
C MET A 9 -4.08 -15.01 -15.72
N GLN A 10 -5.35 -15.42 -15.88
CA GLN A 10 -6.49 -14.79 -15.20
C GLN A 10 -6.43 -15.00 -13.69
N ALA A 11 -6.03 -16.19 -13.23
CA ALA A 11 -5.84 -16.46 -11.81
C ALA A 11 -4.75 -15.56 -11.19
N LEU A 12 -3.61 -15.41 -11.87
CA LEU A 12 -2.54 -14.52 -11.44
C LEU A 12 -2.96 -13.05 -11.38
N ALA A 13 -3.77 -12.57 -12.33
CA ALA A 13 -4.29 -11.21 -12.31
C ALA A 13 -5.22 -10.97 -11.12
N ARG A 14 -6.08 -11.93 -10.77
CA ARG A 14 -6.95 -11.85 -9.58
C ARG A 14 -6.16 -11.83 -8.28
N VAL A 15 -5.16 -12.70 -8.15
CA VAL A 15 -4.30 -12.74 -6.96
C VAL A 15 -3.56 -11.40 -6.78
N ARG A 16 -3.10 -10.79 -7.87
CA ARG A 16 -2.48 -9.46 -7.80
C ARG A 16 -3.45 -8.34 -7.42
N GLY A 17 -4.66 -8.32 -7.99
CA GLY A 17 -5.67 -7.32 -7.61
C GLY A 17 -6.02 -7.38 -6.11
N LEU A 18 -6.12 -8.59 -5.56
CA LEU A 18 -6.33 -8.78 -4.11
C LEU A 18 -5.13 -8.32 -3.28
N ALA A 19 -3.90 -8.52 -3.78
CA ALA A 19 -2.69 -8.04 -3.10
C ALA A 19 -2.60 -6.50 -3.08
N GLU A 20 -2.98 -5.83 -4.18
CA GLU A 20 -3.06 -4.37 -4.25
C GLU A 20 -4.12 -3.82 -3.29
N GLN A 21 -5.33 -4.39 -3.27
CA GLN A 21 -6.38 -4.01 -2.32
C GLN A 21 -5.94 -4.19 -0.86
N ARG A 22 -5.21 -5.26 -0.55
CA ARG A 22 -4.67 -5.49 0.79
C ARG A 22 -3.62 -4.45 1.16
N ALA A 23 -2.76 -4.06 0.23
CA ALA A 23 -1.77 -3.01 0.45
C ALA A 23 -2.42 -1.62 0.62
N GLU A 24 -3.47 -1.32 -0.14
CA GLU A 24 -4.27 -0.09 0.06
C GLU A 24 -4.92 -0.07 1.45
N LEU A 25 -5.50 -1.18 1.91
CA LEU A 25 -6.04 -1.28 3.27
C LEU A 25 -4.98 -1.04 4.35
N VAL A 26 -3.80 -1.65 4.21
CA VAL A 26 -2.68 -1.48 5.16
C VAL A 26 -2.21 -0.03 5.18
N THR A 27 -2.09 0.63 4.03
CA THR A 27 -1.68 2.04 3.97
C THR A 27 -2.73 2.98 4.56
N GLN A 28 -4.03 2.72 4.33
CA GLN A 28 -5.11 3.47 4.97
C GLN A 28 -5.11 3.31 6.50
N GLN A 29 -4.90 2.08 7.00
CA GLN A 29 -4.78 1.82 8.43
C GLN A 29 -3.56 2.52 9.04
N ALA A 30 -2.41 2.48 8.37
CA ALA A 30 -1.20 3.20 8.81
C ALA A 30 -1.42 4.72 8.86
N ALA A 31 -2.11 5.29 7.87
CA ALA A 31 -2.44 6.72 7.86
C ALA A 31 -3.41 7.11 8.99
N GLN A 32 -4.37 6.25 9.32
CA GLN A 32 -5.26 6.45 10.49
C GLN A 32 -4.47 6.38 11.81
N ALA A 33 -3.60 5.39 11.98
CA ALA A 33 -2.75 5.28 13.15
C ALA A 33 -1.84 6.50 13.33
N LEU A 34 -1.29 7.03 12.24
CA LEU A 34 -0.45 8.22 12.27
C LEU A 34 -1.21 9.49 12.66
N ARG A 35 -2.46 9.66 12.19
CA ARG A 35 -3.33 10.77 12.63
C ARG A 35 -3.62 10.68 14.12
N HIS A 36 -3.99 9.49 14.61
CA HIS A 36 -4.27 9.29 16.03
C HIS A 36 -3.03 9.57 16.91
N ALA A 37 -1.85 9.15 16.46
CA ALA A 37 -0.60 9.46 17.15
C ALA A 37 -0.29 10.96 17.20
N ASN A 38 -0.58 11.70 16.12
CA ASN A 38 -0.43 13.16 16.11
C ASN A 38 -1.39 13.85 17.09
N ASP A 39 -2.65 13.38 17.15
CA ASP A 39 -3.65 13.93 18.09
C ASP A 39 -3.20 13.76 19.54
N LEU A 40 -2.69 12.57 19.89
CA LEU A 40 -2.15 12.29 21.23
C LEU A 40 -0.92 13.15 21.57
N LEU A 41 -0.05 13.38 20.58
CA LEU A 41 1.15 14.22 20.76
C LEU A 41 0.75 15.68 20.98
N GLN A 42 -0.25 16.17 20.24
CA GLN A 42 -0.78 17.52 20.43
C GLN A 42 -1.38 17.69 21.83
N GLU A 43 -2.18 16.72 22.29
CA GLU A 43 -2.76 16.75 23.63
C GLU A 43 -1.68 16.74 24.73
N ALA A 44 -0.62 15.95 24.54
CA ALA A 44 0.50 15.92 25.48
C ALA A 44 1.22 17.29 25.53
N ASN A 45 1.48 17.91 24.38
CA ASN A 45 2.09 19.25 24.30
C ASN A 45 1.22 20.30 24.98
N ASP A 46 -0.10 20.29 24.74
CA ASP A 46 -1.03 21.24 25.37
C ASP A 46 -1.01 21.10 26.90
N ARG A 47 -0.86 19.87 27.42
CA ARG A 47 -0.70 19.62 28.87
C ARG A 47 0.63 20.12 29.41
N VAL A 48 1.73 19.95 28.66
CA VAL A 48 3.06 20.50 29.04
C VAL A 48 3.00 22.02 29.12
N ASP A 49 2.38 22.65 28.13
CA ASP A 49 2.22 24.10 28.08
C ASP A 49 1.37 24.62 29.23
N ALA A 50 0.29 23.91 29.58
CA ALA A 50 -0.54 24.24 30.72
C ALA A 50 0.24 24.15 32.05
N ALA A 51 1.03 23.08 32.23
CA ALA A 51 1.89 22.90 33.40
C ALA A 51 2.98 23.99 33.50
N THR A 52 3.59 24.33 32.36
CA THR A 52 4.60 25.40 32.28
C THR A 52 4.01 26.77 32.61
N ARG A 53 2.81 27.08 32.10
CA ARG A 53 2.08 28.32 32.45
C ARG A 53 1.69 28.38 33.92
N TRP A 54 1.25 27.27 34.50
CA TRP A 54 0.95 27.19 35.93
C TRP A 54 2.20 27.41 36.81
N LYS A 55 3.35 26.86 36.39
CA LYS A 55 4.65 27.09 37.02
C LYS A 55 5.09 28.56 36.95
N ALA A 56 4.81 29.25 35.83
CA ALA A 56 5.15 30.66 35.64
C ALA A 56 4.19 31.63 36.36
N GLY A 57 2.90 31.29 36.49
CA GLY A 57 1.88 32.17 37.07
C GLY A 57 1.77 32.16 38.60
N SER A 58 2.37 31.21 39.30
CA SER A 58 2.25 31.06 40.76
C SER A 58 3.37 31.78 41.53
N ALA A 59 3.24 33.09 41.69
CA ALA A 59 3.92 33.82 42.75
C ALA A 59 3.18 33.61 44.09
N VAL A 60 3.50 32.58 44.91
CA VAL A 60 3.23 32.50 46.39
C VAL A 60 3.80 31.19 47.02
N ALA A 61 4.33 31.33 48.25
CA ALA A 61 4.68 30.37 49.32
C ALA A 61 5.76 29.27 49.07
N ALA A 62 6.93 29.44 49.71
CA ALA A 62 8.17 28.70 49.49
C ALA A 62 8.20 27.22 49.95
N GLY A 63 7.31 26.79 50.86
CA GLY A 63 7.33 25.41 51.41
C GLY A 63 6.61 24.37 50.55
N LEU A 64 5.44 24.72 49.99
CA LEU A 64 4.71 23.87 49.02
C LEU A 64 5.42 23.83 47.65
N ARG A 65 6.29 24.81 47.38
CA ARG A 65 6.99 24.98 46.09
C ARG A 65 8.00 23.89 45.77
N LEU A 66 8.74 23.36 46.73
CA LEU A 66 9.78 22.36 46.43
C LEU A 66 9.17 21.05 45.90
N GLY A 67 8.12 20.54 46.55
CA GLY A 67 7.42 19.34 46.08
C GLY A 67 6.68 19.54 44.75
N LEU A 68 6.11 20.72 44.52
CA LEU A 68 5.45 21.05 43.24
C LEU A 68 6.48 21.26 42.10
N TYR A 69 7.67 21.78 42.40
CA TYR A 69 8.75 21.94 41.43
C TYR A 69 9.40 20.59 41.07
N GLU A 70 9.58 19.71 42.06
CA GLU A 70 10.01 18.33 41.84
C GLU A 70 8.98 17.54 41.02
N GLN A 71 7.68 17.68 41.32
CA GLN A 71 6.63 17.09 40.49
C GLN A 71 6.62 17.64 39.06
N ALA A 72 6.85 18.95 38.87
CA ALA A 72 6.96 19.56 37.55
C ALA A 72 8.17 19.04 36.76
N LEU A 73 9.33 18.88 37.41
CA LEU A 73 10.54 18.29 36.79
C LEU A 73 10.34 16.83 36.40
N VAL A 74 9.74 16.04 37.28
CA VAL A 74 9.43 14.63 36.99
C VAL A 74 8.44 14.51 35.83
N SER A 75 7.42 15.37 35.78
CA SER A 75 6.48 15.38 34.66
C SER A 75 7.10 15.85 33.36
N GLU A 76 7.97 16.87 33.37
CA GLU A 76 8.74 17.33 32.21
C GLU A 76 9.62 16.19 31.64
N GLN A 77 10.27 15.44 32.52
CA GLN A 77 11.11 14.31 32.11
C GLN A 77 10.30 13.14 31.54
N VAL A 78 9.14 12.82 32.13
CA VAL A 78 8.20 11.83 31.58
C VAL A 78 7.68 12.26 30.21
N LEU A 79 7.36 13.54 30.03
CA LEU A 79 6.89 14.10 28.77
C LEU A 79 7.98 14.09 27.69
N SER A 80 9.24 14.39 28.05
CA SER A 80 10.38 14.28 27.13
C SER A 80 10.58 12.85 26.64
N VAL A 81 10.55 11.87 27.54
CA VAL A 81 10.66 10.44 27.18
C VAL A 81 9.48 10.01 26.30
N ALA A 82 8.27 10.49 26.58
CA ALA A 82 7.11 10.22 25.74
C ALA A 82 7.26 10.81 24.33
N ALA A 83 7.79 12.04 24.21
CA ALA A 83 8.05 12.69 22.93
C ALA A 83 9.11 11.95 22.10
N GLU A 84 10.22 11.55 22.72
CA GLU A 84 11.27 10.73 22.07
C GLU A 84 10.71 9.38 21.60
N SER A 85 9.90 8.74 22.45
CA SER A 85 9.25 7.47 22.09
C SER A 85 8.28 7.64 20.92
N ALA A 86 7.49 8.71 20.92
CA ALA A 86 6.58 9.05 19.83
C ALA A 86 7.33 9.34 18.52
N ASP A 87 8.44 10.09 18.56
CA ASP A 87 9.22 10.37 17.36
C ASP A 87 9.93 9.13 16.82
N SER A 88 10.44 8.26 17.70
CA SER A 88 10.98 6.95 17.30
C SER A 88 9.92 6.08 16.63
N THR A 89 8.69 6.09 17.15
CA THR A 89 7.54 5.36 16.59
C THR A 89 7.16 5.94 15.23
N ARG A 90 7.08 7.28 15.12
CA ARG A 90 6.81 7.99 13.87
C ARG A 90 7.82 7.64 12.79
N SER A 91 9.11 7.62 13.14
CA SER A 91 10.20 7.26 12.21
C SER A 91 10.05 5.83 11.69
N ARG A 92 9.79 4.86 12.59
CA ARG A 92 9.56 3.45 12.20
C ARG A 92 8.34 3.28 11.30
N VAL A 93 7.22 3.92 11.63
CA VAL A 93 5.99 3.86 10.83
C VAL A 93 6.22 4.47 9.44
N ARG A 94 6.93 5.60 9.36
CA ARG A 94 7.29 6.22 8.09
C ARG A 94 8.14 5.28 7.22
N GLN A 95 9.15 4.64 7.80
CA GLN A 95 10.01 3.70 7.09
C GLN A 95 9.21 2.48 6.59
N ALA A 96 8.32 1.93 7.42
CA ALA A 96 7.45 0.82 7.02
C ALA A 96 6.48 1.22 5.88
N HIS A 97 5.98 2.45 5.91
CA HIS A 97 5.13 3.00 4.85
C HIS A 97 5.91 3.17 3.53
N GLU A 98 7.13 3.72 3.57
CA GLU A 98 8.00 3.85 2.39
C GLU A 98 8.33 2.47 1.78
N GLN A 99 8.67 1.48 2.61
CA GLN A 99 8.89 0.10 2.15
C GLN A 99 7.64 -0.50 1.50
N SER A 100 6.46 -0.30 2.10
CA SER A 100 5.19 -0.79 1.56
C SER A 100 4.87 -0.13 0.20
N ARG A 101 5.16 1.17 0.07
CA ARG A 101 4.99 1.91 -1.19
C ARG A 101 5.91 1.39 -2.30
N GLU A 102 7.16 1.09 -1.98
CA GLU A 102 8.11 0.51 -2.94
C GLU A 102 7.65 -0.89 -3.41
N GLN A 103 7.20 -1.73 -2.46
CA GLN A 103 6.65 -3.05 -2.78
C GLN A 103 5.43 -2.96 -3.70
N LEU A 104 4.53 -2.00 -3.45
CA LEU A 104 3.37 -1.75 -4.31
C LEU A 104 3.79 -1.33 -5.72
N LEU A 105 4.73 -0.40 -5.86
CA LEU A 105 5.26 0.00 -7.17
C LEU A 105 5.88 -1.17 -7.94
N GLN A 106 6.64 -2.04 -7.25
CA GLN A 106 7.18 -3.25 -7.86
C GLN A 106 6.08 -4.22 -8.30
N ALA A 107 5.06 -4.42 -7.46
CA ALA A 107 3.91 -5.27 -7.78
C ALA A 107 3.13 -4.76 -9.01
N SER A 108 2.86 -3.46 -9.08
CA SER A 108 2.12 -2.85 -10.20
C SER A 108 2.92 -2.90 -11.51
N ARG A 109 4.23 -2.64 -11.49
CA ARG A 109 5.10 -2.84 -12.68
C ARG A 109 5.06 -4.28 -13.17
N ALA A 110 5.12 -5.23 -12.23
CA ALA A 110 5.10 -6.63 -12.58
C ALA A 110 3.71 -7.06 -13.10
N LEU A 111 2.61 -6.44 -12.63
CA LEU A 111 1.25 -6.60 -13.17
C LEU A 111 1.18 -6.14 -14.62
N GLU A 112 1.70 -4.96 -14.92
CA GLU A 112 1.72 -4.40 -16.27
C GLU A 112 2.47 -5.31 -17.25
N VAL A 113 3.63 -5.85 -16.86
CA VAL A 113 4.37 -6.81 -17.67
C VAL A 113 3.55 -8.08 -17.96
N ALA A 114 2.83 -8.60 -16.95
CA ALA A 114 1.97 -9.76 -17.11
C ALA A 114 0.78 -9.47 -18.05
N GLN A 115 0.15 -8.31 -17.93
CA GLN A 115 -0.93 -7.86 -18.81
C GLN A 115 -0.45 -7.72 -20.27
N ARG A 116 0.71 -7.09 -20.50
CA ARG A 116 1.31 -6.98 -21.85
C ARG A 116 1.64 -8.36 -22.44
N ARG A 117 2.08 -9.32 -21.62
CA ARG A 117 2.29 -10.72 -22.07
C ARG A 117 0.96 -11.39 -22.43
N LEU A 118 -0.10 -11.15 -21.66
CA LEU A 118 -1.43 -11.68 -21.95
C LEU A 118 -1.98 -11.14 -23.26
N GLN A 119 -1.87 -9.83 -23.48
CA GLN A 119 -2.28 -9.18 -24.72
C GLN A 119 -1.54 -9.73 -25.93
N ARG A 120 -0.23 -9.97 -25.82
CA ARG A 120 0.54 -10.62 -26.90
C ARG A 120 0.11 -12.06 -27.14
N GLY A 121 -0.10 -12.83 -26.08
CA GLY A 121 -0.56 -14.22 -26.19
C GLY A 121 -1.96 -14.35 -26.79
N THR A 122 -2.87 -13.45 -26.45
CA THR A 122 -4.24 -13.41 -27.00
C THR A 122 -4.25 -13.02 -28.47
N ARG A 123 -3.47 -12.00 -28.88
CA ARG A 123 -3.29 -11.65 -30.30
C ARG A 123 -2.70 -12.80 -31.10
N ALA A 124 -1.60 -13.39 -30.64
CA ALA A 124 -0.98 -14.52 -31.34
C ALA A 124 -1.91 -15.73 -31.48
N ALA A 125 -2.76 -15.99 -30.47
CA ALA A 125 -3.77 -17.04 -30.55
C ALA A 125 -4.89 -16.71 -31.54
N ALA A 126 -5.32 -15.44 -31.61
CA ALA A 126 -6.31 -14.98 -32.58
C ALA A 126 -5.77 -15.09 -34.01
N ASP A 127 -4.55 -14.60 -34.27
CA ASP A 127 -3.89 -14.67 -35.58
C ASP A 127 -3.71 -16.13 -36.04
N ALA A 128 -3.36 -17.05 -35.13
CA ALA A 128 -3.23 -18.46 -35.44
C ALA A 128 -4.58 -19.13 -35.77
N MET A 129 -5.65 -18.73 -35.09
CA MET A 129 -7.00 -19.20 -35.42
C MET A 129 -7.46 -18.68 -36.78
N GLU A 130 -7.21 -17.41 -37.08
CA GLU A 130 -7.57 -16.79 -38.36
C GLU A 130 -6.85 -17.46 -39.53
N ARG A 131 -5.53 -17.69 -39.41
CA ARG A 131 -4.76 -18.43 -40.43
C ARG A 131 -5.32 -19.84 -40.64
N LYS A 132 -5.58 -20.56 -39.56
CA LYS A 132 -6.15 -21.91 -39.66
C LYS A 132 -7.52 -21.89 -40.36
N GLN A 133 -8.39 -20.93 -40.02
CA GLN A 133 -9.69 -20.78 -40.68
C GLN A 133 -9.54 -20.45 -42.17
N SER A 134 -8.56 -19.63 -42.54
CA SER A 134 -8.24 -19.33 -43.94
C SER A 134 -7.74 -20.57 -44.69
N ASP A 135 -6.85 -21.36 -44.08
CA ASP A 135 -6.32 -22.60 -44.66
C ASP A 135 -7.46 -23.62 -44.83
N ASP A 136 -8.27 -23.85 -43.80
CA ASP A 136 -9.43 -24.74 -43.83
C ASP A 136 -10.44 -24.31 -44.93
N ALA A 137 -10.65 -23.00 -45.12
CA ALA A 137 -11.52 -22.46 -46.17
C ALA A 137 -10.93 -22.67 -47.58
N ALA A 138 -9.62 -22.51 -47.75
CA ALA A 138 -8.93 -22.75 -49.01
C ALA A 138 -9.00 -24.23 -49.41
N ASP A 139 -8.78 -25.14 -48.46
CA ASP A 139 -8.87 -26.59 -48.67
C ASP A 139 -10.29 -27.02 -49.08
N LEU A 140 -11.31 -26.45 -48.43
CA LEU A 140 -12.71 -26.69 -48.80
C LEU A 140 -13.03 -26.19 -50.21
N TRP A 141 -12.52 -25.01 -50.58
CA TRP A 141 -12.72 -24.44 -51.91
C TRP A 141 -12.02 -25.28 -52.99
N LEU A 142 -10.76 -25.66 -52.78
CA LEU A 142 -9.99 -26.54 -53.66
C LEU A 142 -10.70 -27.89 -53.85
N SER A 143 -11.14 -28.51 -52.75
CA SER A 143 -11.88 -29.77 -52.79
C SER A 143 -13.15 -29.65 -53.64
N ARG A 144 -13.93 -28.58 -53.44
CA ARG A 144 -15.14 -28.33 -54.24
C ARG A 144 -14.84 -28.14 -55.72
N LYS A 145 -13.78 -27.40 -56.06
CA LYS A 145 -13.37 -27.17 -57.45
C LYS A 145 -12.96 -28.48 -58.15
N LEU A 146 -12.13 -29.29 -57.49
CA LEU A 146 -11.69 -30.59 -58.01
C LEU A 146 -12.84 -31.57 -58.23
N HIS A 147 -13.91 -31.48 -57.45
CA HIS A 147 -15.12 -32.27 -57.63
C HIS A 147 -16.08 -31.73 -58.70
N ALA A 148 -16.02 -30.44 -59.04
CA ALA A 148 -16.84 -29.82 -60.07
C ALA A 148 -16.24 -29.98 -61.49
N ASP A 149 -14.93 -30.16 -61.60
CA ASP A 149 -14.20 -30.36 -62.87
C ASP A 149 -14.12 -31.86 -63.30
N ARG A 150 -14.88 -32.76 -62.63
CA ARG A 150 -15.06 -34.18 -62.99
C ARG A 150 -16.48 -34.43 -63.49
#